data_AF-A0A0V8LY91-F1
#
_entry.id   AF-A0A0V8LY91-F1
#
_cell.length_a   1.000
_cell.length_b   1.000
_cell.length_c   1.000
_cell.angle_alpha   90.00
_cell.angle_beta   90.00
_cell.angle_gamma   90.00
#
_symmetry.space_group_name_H-M   'P 1'
#
loop_
_entity.id
_entity.type
_entity.pdbx_description
1 polymer ?
#
loop_
_entity_poly.entity_id
_entity_poly.type
_entity_poly.pdbx_seq_one_letter_code
_entity_poly.pdbx_strand_id
1 'polypeptide(L)'
;MVILAEIRTETEQGRPAPTPGWEWTAGDTPRTDPSPGTWFVRRMEDCFAVCFRSKLIPELKGNWPEYQIITCPPTEAGEYVARETALKLRNESHRQEAERNGHSD
;
A
#
# COMPACT_ATOMS: atom_id res chain seq x y z
N MET A 1 -4.38 27.81 -4.83
CA MET A 1 -4.49 27.03 -6.08
C MET A 1 -3.76 25.71 -5.83
N VAL A 2 -4.49 24.64 -5.50
CA VAL A 2 -3.89 23.32 -5.26
C VAL A 2 -3.70 22.68 -6.62
N ILE A 3 -2.45 22.40 -6.99
CA ILE A 3 -2.14 21.59 -8.17
C ILE A 3 -2.54 20.16 -7.80
N LEU A 4 -3.75 19.76 -8.19
CA LEU A 4 -4.09 18.35 -8.32
C LEU A 4 -3.21 17.84 -9.45
N ALA A 5 -2.07 17.23 -9.11
CA ALA A 5 -1.33 16.45 -10.09
C ALA A 5 -2.31 15.39 -10.61
N GLU A 6 -2.72 15.52 -11.87
CA GLU A 6 -3.52 14.51 -12.57
C GLU A 6 -2.66 13.23 -12.66
N ILE A 7 -2.81 12.35 -11.68
CA ILE A 7 -2.20 11.03 -11.71
C ILE A 7 -3.04 10.22 -12.71
N ARG A 8 -2.52 10.15 -13.95
CA ARG A 8 -3.06 9.33 -15.03
C ARG A 8 -3.25 7.88 -14.57
N THR A 9 -4.36 7.26 -14.94
CA THR A 9 -4.63 5.83 -14.74
C THR A 9 -3.52 4.99 -15.40
N GLU A 10 -3.26 3.77 -14.92
CA GLU A 10 -2.17 2.96 -15.49
C GLU A 10 -2.40 2.57 -16.95
N THR A 11 -3.67 2.48 -17.37
CA THR A 11 -4.09 2.38 -18.77
C THR A 11 -3.64 3.59 -19.59
N GLU A 12 -3.74 4.80 -19.03
CA GLU A 12 -3.24 6.05 -19.64
C GLU A 12 -1.70 6.18 -19.57
N GLN A 13 -1.03 5.39 -18.74
CA GLN A 13 0.42 5.27 -18.65
C GLN A 13 0.99 4.10 -19.47
N GLY A 14 0.16 3.43 -20.28
CA GLY A 14 0.56 2.33 -21.15
C GLY A 14 0.88 1.01 -20.44
N ARG A 15 0.45 0.85 -19.19
CA ARG A 15 0.57 -0.40 -18.45
C ARG A 15 -0.69 -1.26 -18.66
N PRO A 16 -0.56 -2.59 -18.70
CA PRO A 16 -1.70 -3.48 -18.88
C PRO A 16 -2.72 -3.30 -17.76
N ALA A 17 -4.01 -3.42 -18.09
CA ALA A 17 -5.08 -3.39 -17.09
C ALA A 17 -4.82 -4.42 -15.98
N PRO A 18 -5.09 -4.10 -14.70
CA PRO A 18 -4.87 -5.03 -13.60
C PRO A 18 -5.69 -6.31 -13.80
N THR A 19 -5.01 -7.45 -13.81
CA THR A 19 -5.63 -8.77 -13.84
C THR A 19 -5.65 -9.39 -12.46
N PRO A 20 -6.56 -10.34 -12.15
CA PRO A 20 -6.51 -11.06 -10.89
C PRO A 20 -5.10 -11.63 -10.62
N GLY A 21 -4.61 -11.44 -9.40
CA GLY A 21 -3.25 -11.81 -8.99
C GLY A 21 -2.18 -10.73 -9.24
N TRP A 22 -2.50 -9.64 -9.97
CA TRP A 22 -1.61 -8.50 -10.09
C TRP A 22 -1.43 -7.78 -8.74
N GLU A 23 -0.22 -7.28 -8.48
CA GLU A 23 0.13 -6.52 -7.28
C GLU A 23 0.79 -5.18 -7.62
N TRP A 24 0.47 -4.16 -6.83
CA TRP A 24 1.16 -2.88 -6.81
C TRP A 24 1.59 -2.52 -5.41
N THR A 25 2.86 -2.20 -5.24
CA THR A 25 3.46 -1.90 -3.94
C THR A 25 3.50 -0.40 -3.72
N ALA A 26 2.90 0.08 -2.62
CA ALA A 26 3.05 1.47 -2.17
C ALA A 26 4.43 1.71 -1.54
N GLY A 27 5.04 0.65 -1.01
CA GLY A 27 6.39 0.65 -0.45
C GLY A 27 6.43 0.08 0.96
N ASP A 28 7.65 0.04 1.50
CA ASP A 28 7.88 -0.43 2.86
C ASP A 28 7.53 0.64 3.90
N THR A 29 7.05 0.20 5.06
CA THR A 29 7.09 0.97 6.29
C THR A 29 8.56 1.18 6.70
N PRO A 30 8.83 2.13 7.60
CA PRO A 30 10.19 2.34 8.06
C PRO A 30 10.81 1.10 8.71
N ARG A 31 12.14 0.99 8.65
CA ARG A 31 12.85 -0.17 9.23
C ARG A 31 12.75 -0.21 10.76
N THR A 32 12.58 0.92 11.42
CA THR A 32 12.46 0.99 12.88
C THR A 32 11.00 0.94 13.36
N ASP A 33 10.05 0.79 12.42
CA ASP A 33 8.64 0.59 12.76
C ASP A 33 8.50 -0.65 13.66
N PRO A 34 7.76 -0.59 14.77
CA PRO A 34 7.47 -1.75 15.62
C PRO A 34 6.78 -2.90 14.88
N SER A 35 6.11 -2.60 13.77
CA SER A 35 5.52 -3.54 12.83
C SER A 35 6.06 -3.26 11.43
N PRO A 36 7.33 -3.63 11.15
CA PRO A 36 7.91 -3.40 9.83
C PRO A 36 7.16 -4.24 8.80
N GLY A 37 7.02 -3.75 7.57
CA GLY A 37 6.28 -4.47 6.54
C GLY A 37 6.12 -3.68 5.25
N THR A 38 5.29 -4.21 4.34
CA THR A 38 5.05 -3.61 3.03
C THR A 38 3.56 -3.37 2.83
N TRP A 39 3.21 -2.15 2.45
CA TRP A 39 1.87 -1.80 2.00
C TRP A 39 1.75 -2.06 0.50
N PHE A 40 0.71 -2.80 0.11
CA PHE A 40 0.46 -3.13 -1.29
C PHE A 40 -1.03 -3.26 -1.60
N VAL A 41 -1.36 -3.20 -2.88
CA VAL A 41 -2.68 -3.44 -3.44
C VAL A 41 -2.61 -4.69 -4.29
N ARG A 42 -3.57 -5.60 -4.10
CA ARG A 42 -3.73 -6.81 -4.92
C ARG A 42 -5.06 -6.76 -5.65
N ARG A 43 -5.06 -7.01 -6.96
CA ARG A 43 -6.30 -7.24 -7.72
C ARG A 43 -6.74 -8.68 -7.45
N MET A 44 -7.92 -8.85 -6.85
CA MET A 44 -8.59 -10.15 -6.70
C MET A 44 -9.54 -10.38 -7.88
N GLU A 45 -10.47 -11.34 -7.83
CA GLU A 45 -11.43 -11.55 -8.92
C GLU A 45 -12.51 -10.46 -8.94
N ASP A 46 -12.96 -10.03 -7.77
CA ASP A 46 -14.14 -9.16 -7.58
C ASP A 46 -13.84 -7.85 -6.84
N CYS A 47 -12.59 -7.63 -6.41
CA CYS A 47 -12.19 -6.39 -5.74
C CYS A 47 -10.72 -6.02 -5.98
N PHE A 48 -10.34 -4.83 -5.52
CA PHE A 48 -8.96 -4.47 -5.18
C PHE A 48 -8.80 -4.50 -3.66
N ALA A 49 -7.86 -5.29 -3.16
CA ALA A 49 -7.59 -5.41 -1.73
C ALA A 49 -6.36 -4.57 -1.37
N VAL A 50 -6.47 -3.74 -0.32
CA VAL A 50 -5.33 -3.09 0.32
C VAL A 50 -4.82 -4.01 1.42
N CYS A 51 -3.56 -4.39 1.32
CA CYS A 51 -2.95 -5.39 2.19
C CYS A 51 -1.67 -4.87 2.84
N PHE A 52 -1.37 -5.43 4.00
CA PHE A 52 -0.11 -5.26 4.71
C PHE A 52 0.61 -6.59 4.83
N ARG A 53 1.82 -6.71 4.27
CA ARG A 53 2.70 -7.86 4.43
C ARG A 53 3.67 -7.58 5.58
N SER A 54 3.43 -8.18 6.74
CA SER A 54 4.24 -7.94 7.94
C SER A 54 5.60 -8.60 7.82
N LYS A 55 6.65 -7.81 8.06
CA LYS A 55 8.05 -8.20 8.10
C LYS A 55 8.57 -8.41 9.55
N LEU A 56 7.70 -8.70 10.51
CA LEU A 56 8.05 -8.80 11.93
C LEU A 56 8.79 -10.09 12.35
N ILE A 57 8.48 -11.24 11.77
CA ILE A 57 9.10 -12.57 11.99
C ILE A 57 10.08 -12.94 10.84
N PRO A 58 11.39 -12.59 10.91
CA PRO A 58 12.36 -12.80 9.84
C PRO A 58 12.49 -14.24 9.32
N GLU A 59 12.18 -15.21 10.18
CA GLU A 59 12.22 -16.65 9.91
C GLU A 59 11.18 -17.07 8.85
N LEU A 60 10.14 -16.27 8.62
CA LEU A 60 9.10 -16.51 7.64
C LEU A 60 9.41 -15.90 6.27
N LYS A 61 10.69 -15.70 5.92
CA LYS A 61 11.08 -15.05 4.67
C LYS A 61 10.46 -15.72 3.44
N GLY A 62 9.53 -15.02 2.79
CA GLY A 62 8.78 -15.52 1.62
C GLY A 62 7.38 -16.05 1.93
N ASN A 63 7.05 -16.22 3.21
CA ASN A 63 5.72 -16.60 3.72
C ASN A 63 5.29 -15.68 4.87
N TRP A 64 5.59 -14.41 4.72
CA TRP A 64 5.26 -13.37 5.69
C TRP A 64 3.73 -13.23 5.83
N PRO A 65 3.20 -13.04 7.06
CA PRO A 65 1.78 -12.91 7.24
C PRO A 65 1.26 -11.66 6.53
N GLU A 66 0.18 -11.84 5.78
CA GLU A 66 -0.51 -10.78 5.06
C GLU A 66 -1.86 -10.49 5.71
N TYR A 67 -2.16 -9.21 5.87
CA TYR A 67 -3.40 -8.74 6.46
C TYR A 67 -4.15 -7.89 5.44
N GLN A 68 -5.36 -8.31 5.08
CA GLN A 68 -6.27 -7.50 4.28
C GLN A 68 -6.90 -6.43 5.17
N ILE A 69 -6.75 -5.17 4.80
CA ILE A 69 -7.23 -4.04 5.62
C ILE A 69 -8.58 -3.53 5.10
N ILE A 70 -8.66 -3.26 3.79
CA ILE A 70 -9.90 -2.87 3.12
C ILE A 70 -9.98 -3.47 1.73
N THR A 71 -11.20 -3.53 1.20
CA THR A 71 -11.50 -3.92 -0.18
C THR A 71 -12.24 -2.81 -0.89
N CYS A 72 -11.90 -2.58 -2.16
CA CYS A 72 -12.55 -1.61 -3.03
C CYS A 72 -13.17 -2.33 -4.25
N PRO A 73 -14.26 -1.81 -4.83
CA PRO A 73 -14.89 -2.40 -6.01
C PRO A 73 -13.92 -2.61 -7.18
N PRO A 74 -14.19 -3.54 -8.11
CA PRO A 74 -13.31 -3.87 -9.23
C PRO A 74 -13.49 -2.87 -10.38
N THR A 75 -13.43 -1.58 -10.06
CA THR A 75 -13.59 -0.46 -10.99
C THR A 75 -12.32 0.39 -10.97
N GLU A 76 -12.12 1.23 -11.98
CA GLU A 76 -10.98 2.18 -11.99
C GLU A 76 -10.99 3.10 -10.76
N ALA A 77 -12.16 3.55 -10.33
CA ALA A 77 -12.31 4.33 -9.10
C ALA A 77 -11.93 3.52 -7.84
N GLY A 78 -12.31 2.24 -7.80
CA GLY A 78 -11.94 1.36 -6.69
C GLY A 78 -10.45 1.08 -6.63
N GLU A 79 -9.80 0.89 -7.80
CA GLU A 79 -8.36 0.78 -7.90
C GLU A 79 -7.66 2.05 -7.39
N TYR A 80 -8.11 3.22 -7.85
CA TYR A 80 -7.56 4.50 -7.41
C TYR A 80 -7.67 4.67 -5.90
N VAL A 81 -8.84 4.39 -5.32
CA VAL A 81 -9.05 4.47 -3.87
C VAL A 81 -8.15 3.49 -3.12
N ALA A 82 -7.98 2.26 -3.62
CA ALA A 82 -7.09 1.28 -3.00
C ALA A 82 -5.63 1.77 -2.99
N ARG A 83 -5.15 2.27 -4.14
CA ARG A 83 -3.78 2.79 -4.28
C ARG A 83 -3.51 3.98 -3.37
N GLU A 84 -4.42 4.96 -3.37
CA GLU A 84 -4.34 6.14 -2.50
C GLU A 84 -4.38 5.76 -1.02
N THR A 85 -5.19 4.77 -0.66
CA THR A 85 -5.26 4.28 0.72
C THR A 85 -3.95 3.64 1.15
N ALA A 86 -3.37 2.76 0.31
CA ALA A 86 -2.07 2.16 0.60
C ALA A 86 -0.95 3.20 0.75
N LEU A 87 -0.95 4.26 -0.07
CA LEU A 87 0.01 5.37 0.05
C LEU A 87 -0.18 6.16 1.34
N LYS A 88 -1.43 6.48 1.70
CA LYS A 88 -1.73 7.18 2.96
C LYS A 88 -1.27 6.36 4.17
N LEU A 89 -1.58 5.07 4.19
CA LEU A 89 -1.16 4.15 5.27
C LEU A 89 0.36 4.06 5.38
N ARG A 90 1.07 3.96 4.25
CA ARG A 90 2.53 4.02 4.24
C ARG A 90 3.04 5.34 4.81
N ASN A 91 2.58 6.47 4.30
CA ASN A 91 3.06 7.79 4.72
C ASN A 91 2.77 8.02 6.21
N GLU A 92 1.64 7.52 6.70
CA GLU A 92 1.28 7.54 8.11
C GLU A 92 2.26 6.74 8.97
N SER A 93 2.67 5.53 8.56
CA SER A 93 3.74 4.79 9.25
C SER A 93 5.06 5.59 9.32
N HIS A 94 5.43 6.27 8.22
CA HIS A 94 6.62 7.14 8.20
C HIS A 94 6.47 8.37 9.11
N ARG A 95 5.29 8.99 9.15
CA ARG A 95 5.00 10.12 10.06
C ARG A 95 5.11 9.71 11.53
N GLN A 96 4.53 8.57 11.90
CA GLN A 96 4.56 8.06 13.28
C GLN A 96 5.99 7.74 13.75
N GLU A 97 6.84 7.21 12.87
CA GLU A 97 8.27 7.04 13.17
C GLU A 97 8.96 8.39 13.39
N ALA A 98 8.73 9.37 12.52
CA ALA A 98 9.34 10.69 12.65
C ALA A 98 8.94 11.38 13.97
N GLU A 99 7.67 11.26 14.38
CA GLU A 99 7.18 11.78 15.66
C GLU A 99 7.84 11.08 16.86
N ARG A 100 7.97 9.75 16.82
CA ARG A 100 8.66 8.99 17.88
C ARG A 100 10.12 9.40 18.01
N ASN A 101 10.82 9.57 16.89
CA ASN A 101 12.23 9.95 16.87
C ASN A 101 12.45 11.43 17.22
N GLY A 102 11.45 12.30 17.01
CA GLY A 102 11.48 13.72 17.38
C GLY A 102 11.12 14.01 18.84
N HIS A 103 10.59 13.03 19.59
CA HIS A 103 10.29 13.13 21.03
C HIS A 103 11.36 12.46 21.91
N SER A 104 12.56 12.24 21.39
CA SER A 104 13.71 11.78 22.17
C SER A 104 14.40 12.99 22.82
N ASP A 105 13.80 13.53 23.89
CA ASP A 105 14.46 14.42 24.86
C ASP A 105 14.96 13.59 26.07
#